data_AF-A0A7E5WY82-F1
#
_entry.id   AF-A0A7E5WY82-F1
#
_cell.length_a   1.000
_cell.length_b   1.000
_cell.length_c   1.000
_cell.angle_alpha   90.00
_cell.angle_beta   90.00
_cell.angle_gamma   90.00
#
_symmetry.space_group_name_H-M   'P 1'
#
loop_
_entity.id
_entity.type
_entity.pdbx_description
1 polymer ?
#
loop_
_entity_poly.entity_id
_entity_poly.type
_entity_poly.pdbx_seq_one_letter_code
_entity_poly.pdbx_strand_id
1 'polypeptide(L)'
;MDLEAQPSNNCEPVTPMQEINRAYETFKFGWFHVKLLIVTFFGCVASIQVTNSTAFLLPIAECDLNMNLKQKGLLTAMPFFGMFISTIITGFLIDTFGRIIFLRIGFAGIFFFTLLSASSQTYEMLAASKLCEGIL
;
A
#
# COMPACT_ATOMS: atom_id res chain seq x y z
N MET A 1 18.99 26.51 -15.22
CA MET A 1 19.10 26.36 -13.75
C MET A 1 19.75 25.02 -13.46
N ASP A 2 20.85 24.69 -14.15
CA ASP A 2 22.23 25.19 -13.97
C ASP A 2 22.92 24.37 -12.87
N LEU A 3 23.38 23.18 -13.27
CA LEU A 3 24.47 22.48 -12.61
C LEU A 3 25.69 22.71 -13.50
N GLU A 4 26.51 23.68 -13.08
CA GLU A 4 27.82 23.93 -13.64
C GLU A 4 28.63 22.64 -13.69
N ALA A 5 29.22 22.38 -14.86
CA ALA A 5 30.22 21.34 -15.05
C ALA A 5 31.37 21.56 -14.06
N GLN A 6 31.45 20.70 -13.05
CA GLN A 6 32.56 20.71 -12.10
C GLN A 6 33.86 20.40 -12.87
N PRO A 7 34.84 21.32 -12.92
CA PRO A 7 36.09 21.09 -13.62
C PRO A 7 36.87 20.01 -12.87
N SER A 8 37.44 19.08 -13.63
CA SER A 8 38.30 18.00 -13.18
C SER A 8 39.56 18.57 -12.54
N ASN A 9 39.56 18.80 -11.23
CA ASN A 9 40.76 18.94 -10.40
C ASN A 9 40.37 18.88 -8.92
N ASN A 10 40.00 17.69 -8.44
CA ASN A 10 40.15 17.26 -7.04
C ASN A 10 39.89 15.75 -6.96
N CYS A 11 40.83 15.02 -6.38
CA CYS A 11 40.79 13.58 -6.17
C CYS A 11 39.96 13.26 -4.91
N GLU A 12 38.71 13.75 -4.86
CA GLU A 12 37.75 13.30 -3.85
C GLU A 12 37.05 12.04 -4.38
N PRO A 13 36.95 10.97 -3.58
CA PRO A 13 36.28 9.75 -4.02
C PRO A 13 34.82 10.08 -4.34
N VAL A 14 34.40 9.83 -5.59
CA VAL A 14 33.01 10.03 -6.01
C VAL A 14 32.13 9.20 -5.09
N THR A 15 31.18 9.86 -4.41
CA THR A 15 30.27 9.14 -3.53
C THR A 15 29.37 8.22 -4.37
N PRO A 16 28.99 7.04 -3.87
CA PRO A 16 28.09 6.14 -4.61
C PRO A 16 26.77 6.81 -4.99
N MET A 17 26.33 7.81 -4.21
CA MET A 17 25.15 8.62 -4.53
C MET A 17 25.34 9.49 -5.78
N GLN A 18 26.53 10.09 -5.98
CA GLN A 18 26.82 10.91 -7.15
C GLN A 18 26.90 10.06 -8.44
N GLU A 19 27.43 8.85 -8.37
CA GLU A 19 27.46 7.93 -9.53
C GLU A 19 26.04 7.51 -9.93
N ILE A 20 25.19 7.18 -8.96
CA ILE A 20 23.78 6.85 -9.21
C ILE A 20 23.03 8.03 -9.84
N ASN A 21 23.22 9.26 -9.34
CA ASN A 21 22.54 10.43 -9.89
C ASN A 21 22.98 10.70 -11.34
N ARG A 22 24.27 10.59 -11.62
CA ARG A 22 24.83 10.75 -12.97
C ARG A 22 24.32 9.68 -13.93
N ALA A 23 24.12 8.45 -13.45
CA ALA A 23 23.45 7.39 -14.22
C ALA A 23 21.99 7.76 -14.52
N TYR A 24 21.22 8.24 -13.53
CA TYR A 24 19.83 8.68 -13.75
C TYR A 24 19.71 9.87 -14.72
N GLU A 25 20.63 10.83 -14.67
CA GLU A 25 20.66 11.96 -15.61
C GLU A 25 20.93 11.50 -17.05
N THR A 26 21.70 10.42 -17.20
CA THR A 26 22.03 9.82 -18.50
C THR A 26 20.88 8.92 -19.01
N PHE A 27 20.20 8.20 -18.11
CA PHE A 27 19.03 7.39 -18.39
C PHE A 27 17.73 8.23 -18.34
N LYS A 28 17.31 8.78 -19.49
CA LYS A 28 16.01 9.46 -19.63
C LYS A 28 14.85 8.57 -19.17
N PHE A 29 13.80 9.20 -18.61
CA PHE A 29 12.61 8.53 -18.05
C PHE A 29 11.96 7.55 -19.06
N GLY A 30 12.26 6.27 -18.91
CA GLY A 30 11.76 5.21 -19.78
C GLY A 30 10.35 4.74 -19.45
N TRP A 31 9.80 3.90 -20.33
CA TRP A 31 8.47 3.29 -20.15
C TRP A 31 8.34 2.43 -18.89
N PHE A 32 9.46 1.86 -18.41
CA PHE A 32 9.48 1.11 -17.16
C PHE A 32 9.11 1.97 -15.95
N HIS A 33 9.68 3.18 -15.85
CA HIS A 33 9.38 4.11 -14.75
C HIS A 33 7.94 4.59 -14.79
N VAL A 34 7.40 4.87 -15.98
CA VAL A 34 5.98 5.23 -16.15
C VAL A 34 5.07 4.09 -15.66
N LYS A 35 5.34 2.84 -16.06
CA LYS A 35 4.57 1.69 -15.60
C LYS A 35 4.66 1.49 -14.10
N LEU A 36 5.86 1.64 -13.51
CA LEU A 36 6.06 1.51 -12.08
C LEU A 36 5.30 2.58 -11.28
N LEU A 37 5.27 3.81 -11.80
CA LEU A 37 4.54 4.92 -11.19
C LEU A 37 3.03 4.66 -11.20
N ILE A 38 2.48 4.23 -12.34
CA ILE A 38 1.06 3.89 -12.47
C ILE A 38 0.67 2.78 -11.50
N VAL A 39 1.43 1.67 -11.45
CA VAL A 39 1.13 0.55 -10.55
C VAL A 39 1.16 0.97 -9.08
N THR A 40 2.19 1.73 -8.68
CA THR A 40 2.30 2.25 -7.31
C THR A 40 1.17 3.22 -6.97
N PHE A 41 0.76 4.07 -7.92
CA PHE A 41 -0.36 4.99 -7.73
C PHE A 41 -1.66 4.24 -7.44
N PHE A 42 -1.99 3.22 -8.23
CA PHE A 42 -3.16 2.37 -7.96
C PHE A 42 -3.05 1.65 -6.61
N GLY A 43 -1.84 1.23 -6.22
CA GLY A 43 -1.58 0.64 -4.90
C GLY A 43 -1.93 1.60 -3.77
N CYS A 44 -1.43 2.84 -3.83
CA CYS A 44 -1.75 3.86 -2.84
C CYS A 44 -3.25 4.16 -2.77
N VAL A 45 -3.92 4.29 -3.92
CA VAL A 45 -5.37 4.52 -3.97
C VAL A 45 -6.14 3.36 -3.34
N ALA A 46 -5.74 2.11 -3.62
CA ALA A 46 -6.37 0.93 -3.01
C ALA A 46 -6.22 0.94 -1.47
N SER A 47 -5.01 1.21 -0.95
CA SER A 47 -4.79 1.28 0.50
C SER A 47 -5.63 2.37 1.18
N ILE A 48 -5.76 3.53 0.54
CA ILE A 48 -6.61 4.62 1.04
C ILE A 48 -8.09 4.20 1.03
N GLN A 49 -8.53 3.51 -0.03
CA GLN A 49 -9.91 3.04 -0.17
C GLN A 49 -10.27 2.02 0.92
N VAL A 50 -9.39 1.09 1.27
CA VAL A 50 -9.63 0.11 2.34
C VAL A 50 -9.97 0.82 3.66
N THR A 51 -9.14 1.77 4.07
CA THR A 51 -9.33 2.50 5.34
C THR A 51 -10.56 3.42 5.33
N ASN A 52 -10.79 4.14 4.22
CA ASN A 52 -11.91 5.08 4.13
C ASN A 52 -13.26 4.38 3.96
N SER A 53 -13.29 3.22 3.29
CA SER A 53 -14.53 2.45 3.06
C SER A 53 -15.25 2.10 4.36
N THR A 54 -14.51 1.73 5.41
CA THR A 54 -15.05 1.41 6.73
C THR A 54 -15.80 2.58 7.37
N ALA A 55 -15.31 3.81 7.20
CA ALA A 55 -15.95 5.00 7.77
C ALA A 55 -17.26 5.34 7.03
N PHE A 56 -17.29 5.17 5.71
CA PHE A 56 -18.49 5.39 4.90
C PHE A 56 -19.55 4.30 5.08
N LEU A 57 -19.14 3.06 5.34
CA LEU A 57 -20.06 1.94 5.58
C LEU A 57 -20.70 1.97 6.98
N LEU A 58 -20.04 2.59 7.95
CA LEU A 58 -20.47 2.63 9.36
C LEU A 58 -21.93 3.07 9.58
N PRO A 59 -22.43 4.18 9.01
CA PRO A 59 -23.80 4.63 9.24
C PRO A 59 -24.86 3.70 8.62
N ILE A 60 -24.55 3.03 7.51
CA ILE A 60 -25.48 2.11 6.83
C ILE A 60 -25.50 0.77 7.57
N ALA A 61 -24.32 0.27 7.96
CA ALA A 61 -24.16 -0.97 8.72
C ALA A 61 -24.77 -0.87 10.13
N GLU A 62 -24.83 0.32 10.72
CA GLU A 62 -25.51 0.55 12.00
C GLU A 62 -27.01 0.20 11.94
N CYS A 63 -27.69 0.63 10.88
CA CYS A 63 -29.11 0.36 10.68
C CYS A 63 -29.39 -1.10 10.33
N ASP A 64 -28.50 -1.74 9.58
CA ASP A 64 -28.67 -3.12 9.11
C ASP A 64 -28.34 -4.16 10.20
N LEU A 65 -27.31 -3.88 11.01
CA LEU A 65 -26.68 -4.88 11.88
C LEU A 65 -26.92 -4.63 13.38
N ASN A 66 -27.63 -3.55 13.74
CA ASN A 66 -27.98 -3.18 15.13
C ASN A 66 -26.78 -3.22 16.10
N MET A 67 -25.68 -2.56 15.71
CA MET A 67 -24.41 -2.63 16.44
C MET A 67 -24.35 -1.72 17.67
N ASN A 68 -23.74 -2.23 18.74
CA ASN A 68 -23.42 -1.45 19.94
C ASN A 68 -22.25 -0.48 19.67
N LEU A 69 -22.18 0.65 20.37
CA LEU A 69 -21.12 1.68 20.24
C LEU A 69 -19.70 1.10 20.31
N LYS A 70 -19.48 0.08 21.15
CA LYS A 70 -18.17 -0.59 21.27
C LYS A 70 -17.77 -1.32 19.99
N GLN A 71 -18.71 -1.98 19.31
CA GLN A 71 -18.44 -2.73 18.09
C GLN A 71 -18.14 -1.80 16.91
N LYS A 72 -18.76 -0.62 16.86
CA LYS A 72 -18.44 0.41 15.85
C LYS A 72 -16.98 0.88 15.97
N GLY A 73 -16.54 1.15 17.19
CA GLY A 73 -15.15 1.54 17.47
C GLY A 73 -14.15 0.43 17.10
N LEU A 74 -14.49 -0.83 17.39
CA LEU A 74 -13.66 -1.96 17.00
C LEU A 74 -13.59 -2.12 15.47
N LEU A 75 -14.71 -1.99 14.77
CA LEU A 75 -14.77 -2.16 13.32
C LEU A 75 -13.91 -1.13 12.57
N THR A 76 -13.87 0.12 13.04
CA THR A 76 -12.98 1.14 12.44
C THR A 76 -11.51 0.93 12.80
N ALA A 77 -11.20 0.22 13.89
CA ALA A 77 -9.84 -0.04 14.33
C ALA A 77 -9.21 -1.28 13.65
N MET A 78 -10.04 -2.23 13.19
CA MET A 78 -9.59 -3.50 12.58
C MET A 78 -8.65 -3.33 11.39
N PRO A 79 -8.92 -2.47 10.37
CA PRO A 79 -8.00 -2.28 9.25
C PRO A 79 -6.63 -1.78 9.69
N PHE A 80 -6.58 -0.82 10.63
CA PHE A 80 -5.34 -0.28 11.17
C PHE A 80 -4.55 -1.32 11.95
N PHE A 81 -5.24 -2.16 12.72
CA PHE A 81 -4.60 -3.25 13.45
C PHE A 81 -3.99 -4.29 12.50
N GLY A 82 -4.71 -4.66 11.43
CA GLY A 82 -4.20 -5.52 10.37
C GLY A 82 -2.94 -4.95 9.71
N MET A 83 -2.97 -3.67 9.33
CA MET A 83 -1.84 -2.96 8.72
C MET A 83 -0.60 -2.90 9.62
N PHE A 84 -0.81 -2.71 10.92
CA PHE A 84 0.30 -2.65 11.88
C PHE A 84 1.05 -3.99 11.96
N ILE A 85 0.32 -5.09 12.06
CA ILE A 85 0.89 -6.44 12.14
C ILE A 85 1.56 -6.81 10.81
N SER A 86 0.90 -6.52 9.69
CA SER A 86 1.38 -6.92 8.38
C SER A 86 2.62 -6.17 7.93
N THR A 87 2.79 -4.91 8.31
CA THR A 87 3.93 -4.09 7.86
C THR A 87 5.28 -4.75 8.17
N ILE A 88 5.42 -5.38 9.36
CA ILE A 88 6.64 -6.09 9.76
C ILE A 88 6.86 -7.33 8.90
N ILE A 89 5.81 -8.13 8.71
CA ILE A 89 5.88 -9.41 7.98
C ILE A 89 6.13 -9.17 6.49
N THR A 90 5.33 -8.30 5.88
CA THR A 90 5.39 -7.92 4.47
C THR A 90 6.72 -7.26 4.12
N GLY A 91 7.29 -6.44 5.00
CA GLY A 91 8.61 -5.85 4.78
C GLY A 91 9.67 -6.93 4.52
N PHE A 92 9.73 -7.94 5.39
CA PHE A 92 10.63 -9.08 5.22
C PHE A 92 10.29 -9.91 3.97
N LEU A 93 8.98 -10.08 3.68
CA LEU A 93 8.51 -10.87 2.54
C LEU A 93 8.89 -10.23 1.20
N ILE A 94 8.81 -8.90 1.10
CA ILE A 94 9.15 -8.14 -0.11
C ILE A 94 10.64 -8.28 -0.45
N ASP A 95 11.50 -8.25 0.58
CA ASP A 95 12.95 -8.37 0.39
C ASP A 95 13.36 -9.79 -0.03
N THR A 96 12.61 -10.82 0.38
CA THR A 96 12.94 -12.22 0.10
C THR A 96 12.31 -12.75 -1.20
N PHE A 97 11.04 -12.44 -1.47
CA PHE A 97 10.28 -13.02 -2.59
C PHE A 97 10.17 -12.09 -3.80
N GLY A 98 10.64 -10.85 -3.69
CA GLY A 98 10.64 -9.87 -4.78
C GLY A 98 9.36 -9.04 -4.89
N ARG A 99 9.53 -7.77 -5.26
CA ARG A 99 8.46 -6.73 -5.26
C ARG A 99 7.28 -7.00 -6.20
N ILE A 100 7.52 -7.61 -7.37
CA ILE A 100 6.46 -7.78 -8.38
C ILE A 100 5.47 -8.88 -7.99
N ILE A 101 5.97 -9.97 -7.40
CA ILE A 101 5.12 -11.08 -6.95
C ILE A 101 4.25 -10.61 -5.79
N PHE A 102 4.85 -9.87 -4.84
CA PHE A 102 4.12 -9.28 -3.72
C PHE A 102 2.99 -8.36 -4.20
N LEU A 103 3.27 -7.44 -5.14
CA LEU A 103 2.24 -6.55 -5.70
C LEU A 103 1.09 -7.34 -6.34
N ARG A 104 1.37 -8.38 -7.14
CA ARG A 104 0.32 -9.17 -7.81
C ARG A 104 -0.56 -9.92 -6.80
N ILE A 105 0.04 -10.55 -5.80
CA ILE A 105 -0.70 -11.30 -4.77
C ILE A 105 -1.51 -10.33 -3.89
N GLY A 106 -0.92 -9.21 -3.50
CA GLY A 106 -1.59 -8.16 -2.72
C GLY A 106 -2.84 -7.64 -3.44
N PHE A 107 -2.73 -7.22 -4.71
CA PHE A 107 -3.89 -6.75 -5.46
C PHE A 107 -4.96 -7.84 -5.65
N ALA A 108 -4.56 -9.08 -5.95
CA ALA A 108 -5.51 -10.18 -6.14
C ALA A 108 -6.25 -10.54 -4.84
N GLY A 109 -5.55 -10.56 -3.70
CA GLY A 109 -6.18 -10.88 -2.43
C GLY A 109 -7.01 -9.72 -1.88
N ILE A 110 -6.58 -8.46 -2.01
CA ILE A 110 -7.41 -7.29 -1.67
C ILE A 110 -8.72 -7.35 -2.47
N PHE A 111 -8.65 -7.59 -3.78
CA PHE A 111 -9.84 -7.75 -4.62
C PHE A 111 -10.78 -8.86 -4.12
N PHE A 112 -10.23 -10.01 -3.76
CA PHE A 112 -11.02 -11.14 -3.25
C PHE A 112 -11.68 -10.83 -1.90
N PHE A 113 -10.94 -10.26 -0.95
CA PHE A 113 -11.50 -9.91 0.36
C PHE A 113 -12.49 -8.75 0.29
N THR A 114 -12.31 -7.80 -0.62
CA THR A 114 -13.30 -6.74 -0.87
C THR A 114 -14.59 -7.31 -1.43
N LEU A 115 -14.52 -8.30 -2.32
CA LEU A 115 -15.70 -8.98 -2.82
C LEU A 115 -16.43 -9.76 -1.71
N LEU A 116 -15.69 -10.44 -0.82
CA LEU A 116 -16.25 -11.08 0.37
C LEU A 116 -16.89 -10.08 1.32
N SER A 117 -16.26 -8.92 1.51
CA SER A 117 -16.77 -7.84 2.35
C SER A 117 -18.10 -7.30 1.80
N ALA A 118 -18.20 -7.14 0.48
CA ALA A 118 -19.44 -6.70 -0.19
C ALA A 118 -20.59 -7.71 -0.08
N SER A 119 -20.27 -9.01 0.01
CA SER A 119 -21.27 -10.08 0.17
C SER A 119 -21.57 -10.40 1.65
N SER A 120 -20.92 -9.74 2.60
CA SER A 120 -21.03 -10.06 4.01
C SER A 120 -22.32 -9.51 4.63
N GLN A 121 -23.11 -10.40 5.24
CA GLN A 121 -24.40 -10.05 5.88
C GLN A 121 -24.35 -10.16 7.41
N THR A 122 -23.17 -10.42 7.98
CA THR A 122 -22.96 -10.55 9.43
C THR A 122 -21.78 -9.71 9.91
N TYR A 123 -21.81 -9.31 11.19
CA TYR A 123 -20.78 -8.46 11.80
C TYR A 123 -19.42 -9.13 11.82
N GLU A 124 -19.38 -10.39 12.24
CA GLU A 124 -18.14 -11.16 12.37
C GLU A 124 -17.44 -11.36 11.01
N MET A 125 -18.22 -11.63 9.95
CA MET A 125 -17.67 -11.79 8.60
C MET A 125 -17.18 -10.45 8.02
N LEU A 126 -17.89 -9.35 8.30
CA LEU A 126 -17.46 -8.02 7.89
C LEU A 126 -16.16 -7.64 8.62
N ALA A 127 -16.12 -7.81 9.93
CA ALA A 127 -14.95 -7.60 10.78
C ALA A 127 -13.72 -8.40 10.30
N ALA A 128 -13.90 -9.70 10.08
CA ALA A 128 -12.82 -10.57 9.59
C ALA A 128 -12.33 -10.15 8.20
N SER A 129 -13.25 -9.82 7.27
CA SER A 129 -12.88 -9.36 5.93
C SER A 129 -12.03 -8.08 5.98
N LYS A 130 -12.42 -7.11 6.83
CA LYS A 130 -11.67 -5.85 7.01
C LYS A 130 -10.31 -6.04 7.66
N LEU A 131 -10.20 -7.00 8.59
CA LEU A 131 -8.91 -7.38 9.16
C LEU A 131 -8.01 -8.01 8.10
N CYS A 132 -8.52 -8.95 7.30
CA CYS A 132 -7.77 -9.60 6.23
C CYS A 132 -7.35 -8.62 5.12
N GLU A 133 -8.21 -7.67 4.76
CA GLU A 133 -7.86 -6.57 3.84
C GLU A 133 -6.72 -5.70 4.38
N GLY A 134 -6.68 -5.42 5.69
CA GLY A 134 -5.59 -4.67 6.29
C GLY A 134 -4.28 -5.45 6.40
N ILE A 135 -4.34 -6.79 6.43
CA ILE A 135 -3.14 -7.64 6.50
C ILE A 135 -2.42 -7.72 5.14
N LEU A 136 -3.13 -7.53 4.04
CA LEU A 136 -2.62 -7.73 2.69
C LEU A 136 -2.14 -6.42 2.04
#